data_AF-A0A9W9YJN5-F1
#
_entry.id   AF-A0A9W9YJN5-F1
#
_cell.length_a   1.000
_cell.length_b   1.000
_cell.length_c   1.000
_cell.angle_alpha   90.00
_cell.angle_beta   90.00
_cell.angle_gamma   90.00
#
_symmetry.space_group_name_H-M   'P 1'
#
loop_
_entity.id
_entity.type
_entity.pdbx_description
1 polymer ?
#
loop_
_entity_poly.entity_id
_entity_poly.type
_entity_poly.pdbx_seq_one_letter_code
_entity_poly.pdbx_strand_id
1 'polypeptide(L)'
;NGLPVQLPATSSNSHEYQIVITTGVWRNSGTTAKVAMEIYGADHSTGILQLGLLEPGADNLLFSRGNTDVFVLKVDKPLGAIQGVRVGHDNTGENPSWFLEEIVVLDKEFNQSWTFSSSQWLALERGDGRIERLFELTPKRVDFNQEVLKRWWKGLTETHLWVSVVAKPGRNRFTRVQRASCCLSVLLTAMLTNAMFYKLDGESVQVIQIGPLKFSWRQVVIGIESALIVAPINILIVFLFQKGAEKIRE
;
A
#
# COMPACT_ATOMS: atom_id res chain seq x y z
N ASN A 1 8.99 -3.27 0.78
CA ASN A 1 8.98 -4.42 1.69
C ASN A 1 10.13 -4.27 2.67
N GLY A 2 9.86 -3.92 3.93
CA GLY A 2 10.87 -4.17 4.95
C GLY A 2 10.70 -5.61 5.44
N LEU A 3 11.74 -6.12 6.07
CA LEU A 3 11.75 -7.48 6.59
C LEU A 3 10.60 -7.66 7.61
N PRO A 4 9.94 -8.83 7.62
CA PRO A 4 8.94 -9.12 8.63
C PRO A 4 9.56 -9.07 10.02
N VAL A 5 8.83 -8.46 10.96
CA VAL A 5 9.26 -8.36 12.36
C VAL A 5 8.99 -9.69 13.04
N GLN A 6 10.05 -10.32 13.57
CA GLN A 6 9.91 -11.57 14.32
C GLN A 6 9.45 -11.24 15.74
N LEU A 7 8.31 -11.79 16.15
CA LEU A 7 7.85 -11.73 17.54
C LEU A 7 8.56 -12.80 18.36
N PRO A 8 8.76 -12.58 19.68
CA PRO A 8 9.47 -13.53 20.54
C PRO A 8 8.86 -14.94 20.43
N ALA A 9 9.70 -15.92 20.12
CA ALA A 9 9.31 -17.30 19.90
C ALA A 9 9.52 -18.13 21.17
N THR A 10 8.58 -19.03 21.46
CA THR A 10 8.83 -20.20 22.30
C THR A 10 9.13 -21.41 21.39
N SER A 11 10.31 -22.02 21.60
CA SER A 11 10.74 -23.36 21.14
C SER A 11 10.90 -23.73 19.63
N SER A 12 11.48 -24.93 19.42
CA SER A 12 12.04 -25.45 18.17
C SER A 12 11.04 -26.13 17.23
N ASN A 13 9.83 -26.47 17.70
CA ASN A 13 8.72 -26.98 16.89
C ASN A 13 7.59 -25.95 16.91
N SER A 14 7.80 -24.79 16.28
CA SER A 14 6.84 -23.69 16.31
C SER A 14 5.98 -23.62 15.04
N HIS A 15 4.66 -23.56 15.22
CA HIS A 15 3.71 -23.18 14.19
C HIS A 15 3.84 -21.68 13.90
N GLU A 16 3.86 -21.32 12.61
CA GLU A 16 4.11 -19.95 12.17
C GLU A 16 2.85 -19.26 11.66
N TYR A 17 2.55 -18.11 12.24
CA TYR A 17 1.51 -17.20 11.80
C TYR A 17 2.13 -15.91 11.27
N GLN A 18 1.71 -15.47 10.09
CA GLN A 18 2.04 -14.16 9.57
C GLN A 18 0.89 -13.20 9.83
N ILE A 19 1.17 -12.10 10.50
CA ILE A 19 0.19 -11.08 10.85
C ILE A 19 0.50 -9.83 10.04
N VAL A 20 -0.48 -9.34 9.30
CA VAL A 20 -0.37 -8.16 8.44
C VAL A 20 -1.33 -7.10 8.96
N ILE A 21 -0.80 -5.94 9.32
CA ILE A 21 -1.58 -4.82 9.86
C ILE A 21 -1.45 -3.65 8.90
N THR A 22 -2.59 -3.15 8.42
CA THR A 22 -2.65 -1.99 7.53
C THR A 22 -3.16 -0.77 8.30
N THR A 23 -2.35 0.29 8.29
CA THR A 23 -2.70 1.60 8.81
C THR A 23 -3.26 2.46 7.69
N GLY A 24 -4.37 3.15 7.94
CA GLY A 24 -5.08 3.91 6.90
C GLY A 24 -4.25 5.04 6.28
N VAL A 25 -4.67 5.50 5.11
CA VAL A 25 -3.96 6.53 4.32
C VAL A 25 -4.30 7.98 4.70
N TRP A 26 -5.26 8.19 5.60
CA TRP A 26 -5.73 9.51 6.02
C TRP A 26 -4.65 10.33 6.73
N ARG A 27 -4.81 11.66 6.80
CA ARG A 27 -3.85 12.52 7.49
C ARG A 27 -3.84 12.19 8.99
N ASN A 28 -2.64 12.06 9.56
CA ASN A 28 -2.42 11.69 10.96
C ASN A 28 -3.09 10.37 11.36
N SER A 29 -3.09 9.38 10.46
CA SER A 29 -3.61 8.04 10.71
C SER A 29 -2.61 7.09 11.36
N GLY A 30 -1.31 7.42 11.32
CA GLY A 30 -0.26 6.61 11.94
C GLY A 30 -0.04 6.98 13.40
N THR A 31 0.44 6.01 14.16
CA THR A 31 0.65 6.13 15.61
C THR A 31 2.12 6.05 15.99
N THR A 32 2.49 6.78 17.04
CA THR A 32 3.77 6.66 17.74
C THR A 32 3.67 5.85 19.03
N ALA A 33 2.47 5.42 19.40
CA ALA A 33 2.22 4.67 20.62
C ALA A 33 2.68 3.21 20.48
N LYS A 34 2.90 2.53 21.61
CA LYS A 34 3.26 1.13 21.60
C LYS A 34 2.00 0.30 21.41
N VAL A 35 1.96 -0.47 20.32
CA VAL A 35 0.81 -1.30 19.96
C VAL A 35 0.99 -2.71 20.53
N ALA A 36 -0.08 -3.26 21.10
CA ALA A 36 -0.14 -4.65 21.54
C ALA A 36 -1.39 -5.33 20.95
N MET A 37 -1.30 -6.65 20.78
CA MET A 37 -2.34 -7.47 20.17
C MET A 37 -2.47 -8.80 20.89
N GLU A 38 -3.67 -9.34 20.94
CA GLU A 38 -3.94 -10.71 21.36
C GLU A 38 -4.82 -11.40 20.31
N ILE A 39 -4.45 -12.62 19.92
CA ILE A 39 -5.19 -13.42 18.94
C ILE A 39 -5.88 -14.55 19.67
N TYR A 40 -7.18 -14.71 19.41
CA TYR A 40 -8.02 -15.77 19.95
C TYR A 40 -8.32 -16.77 18.85
N GLY A 41 -7.80 -17.98 19.00
CA GLY A 41 -8.18 -19.14 18.20
C GLY A 41 -9.15 -20.05 18.95
N ALA A 42 -9.71 -21.02 18.23
CA ALA A 42 -10.66 -21.98 18.79
C ALA A 42 -10.03 -22.88 19.87
N ASP A 43 -8.76 -23.21 19.73
CA ASP A 43 -8.05 -24.13 20.63
C ASP A 43 -7.22 -23.36 21.67
N HIS A 44 -6.51 -22.31 21.22
CA HIS A 44 -5.57 -21.56 22.04
C HIS A 44 -5.59 -20.06 21.72
N SER A 45 -5.14 -19.25 22.68
CA SER A 45 -4.88 -17.82 22.53
C SER A 45 -3.40 -17.51 22.65
N THR A 46 -2.95 -16.43 22.01
CA THR A 46 -1.53 -16.03 22.04
C THR A 46 -1.12 -15.34 23.33
N GLY A 47 -2.09 -14.86 24.12
CA GLY A 47 -1.84 -13.81 25.12
C GLY A 47 -1.46 -12.49 24.45
N ILE A 48 -1.03 -11.52 25.27
CA ILE A 48 -0.67 -10.18 24.83
C ILE A 48 0.70 -10.21 24.14
N LEU A 49 0.71 -9.90 22.85
CA LEU A 49 1.88 -9.75 21.99
C LEU A 49 2.20 -8.26 21.83
N GLN A 50 3.39 -7.86 22.26
CA GLN A 50 3.88 -6.51 22.00
C GLN A 50 4.38 -6.42 20.55
N LEU A 51 3.82 -5.48 19.78
CA LEU A 51 4.19 -5.27 18.39
C LEU A 51 5.22 -4.15 18.31
N GLY A 52 6.49 -4.51 18.48
CA GLY A 52 7.61 -3.59 18.40
C GLY A 52 8.79 -4.23 17.70
N LEU A 53 9.78 -3.42 17.33
CA LEU A 53 11.06 -3.95 16.88
C LEU A 53 11.88 -4.34 18.12
N LEU A 54 12.61 -5.45 18.03
CA LEU A 54 13.56 -5.84 19.09
C LEU A 54 14.77 -4.89 19.16
N GLU A 55 15.02 -4.13 18.09
CA GLU A 55 16.13 -3.18 17.96
C GLU A 55 15.74 -1.81 18.55
N PRO A 56 16.41 -1.33 19.61
CA PRO A 56 16.11 -0.02 20.18
C PRO A 56 16.37 1.10 19.18
N GLY A 57 15.37 1.95 18.95
CA GLY A 57 15.46 3.15 18.11
C GLY A 57 14.85 3.05 16.71
N ALA A 58 14.35 1.87 16.31
CA ALA A 58 13.70 1.68 15.01
C ALA A 58 12.15 1.78 15.05
N ASP A 59 11.56 1.91 16.24
CA ASP A 59 10.10 1.90 16.48
C ASP A 59 9.33 2.96 15.68
N ASN A 60 9.99 4.06 15.30
CA ASN A 60 9.38 5.20 14.61
C ASN A 60 8.89 4.90 13.17
N LEU A 61 9.09 3.69 12.66
CA LEU A 61 8.69 3.31 11.29
C LEU A 61 7.44 2.42 11.24
N LEU A 62 7.11 1.73 12.34
CA LEU A 62 5.93 0.86 12.42
C LEU A 62 4.66 1.71 12.55
N PHE A 63 3.55 1.19 12.03
CA PHE A 63 2.22 1.81 12.10
C PHE A 63 2.17 3.24 11.56
N SER A 64 3.08 3.56 10.64
CA SER A 64 3.10 4.85 9.96
C SER A 64 1.91 4.98 9.00
N ARG A 65 1.53 6.23 8.70
CA ARG A 65 0.41 6.54 7.81
C ARG A 65 0.50 5.78 6.47
N GLY A 66 -0.56 5.06 6.12
CA GLY A 66 -0.65 4.31 4.88
C GLY A 66 0.37 3.18 4.78
N ASN A 67 0.91 2.72 5.91
CA ASN A 67 1.87 1.62 5.94
C ASN A 67 1.17 0.28 6.16
N THR A 68 1.79 -0.78 5.66
CA THR A 68 1.41 -2.16 5.96
C THR A 68 2.60 -2.85 6.60
N ASP A 69 2.43 -3.19 7.88
CA ASP A 69 3.45 -3.83 8.69
C ASP A 69 3.17 -5.33 8.79
N VAL A 70 4.26 -6.11 8.75
CA VAL A 70 4.20 -7.57 8.71
C VAL A 70 4.97 -8.09 9.90
N PHE A 71 4.30 -8.92 10.70
CA PHE A 71 4.85 -9.59 11.87
C PHE A 71 4.79 -11.09 11.64
N VAL A 72 5.78 -11.80 12.16
CA VAL A 72 5.84 -13.27 12.16
C VAL A 72 5.79 -13.71 13.61
N LEU A 73 4.75 -14.47 13.93
CA LEU A 73 4.50 -15.06 15.23
C LEU A 73 4.79 -16.55 15.16
N LYS A 74 5.58 -17.05 16.10
CA LYS A 74 5.89 -18.46 16.27
C LYS A 74 5.31 -18.93 17.60
N VAL A 75 4.44 -19.94 17.54
CA VAL A 75 3.77 -20.51 18.72
C VAL A 75 4.04 -22.01 18.82
N ASP A 76 4.12 -22.53 20.04
CA ASP A 76 4.39 -23.96 20.28
C ASP A 76 3.25 -24.88 19.82
N LYS A 77 2.02 -24.36 19.83
CA LYS A 77 0.80 -25.09 19.50
C LYS A 77 -0.06 -24.27 18.54
N PRO A 78 -0.75 -24.92 17.59
CA PRO A 78 -1.61 -24.21 16.66
C PRO A 78 -2.75 -23.54 17.42
N LEU A 79 -3.16 -22.35 16.97
CA LEU A 79 -4.25 -21.60 17.62
C LEU A 79 -5.64 -22.19 17.27
N GLY A 80 -5.71 -23.00 16.22
CA GLY A 80 -6.95 -23.47 15.61
C GLY A 80 -7.58 -22.38 14.73
N ALA A 81 -8.88 -22.51 14.46
CA ALA A 81 -9.60 -21.51 13.68
C ALA A 81 -9.64 -20.17 14.43
N ILE A 82 -9.09 -19.11 13.82
CA ILE A 82 -9.06 -17.79 14.46
C ILE A 82 -10.48 -17.24 14.58
N GLN A 83 -10.89 -16.91 15.81
CA GLN A 83 -12.22 -16.40 16.13
C GLN A 83 -12.23 -14.88 16.34
N GLY A 84 -11.10 -14.31 16.77
CA GLY A 84 -11.01 -12.88 16.96
C GLY A 84 -9.61 -12.38 17.24
N VAL A 85 -9.45 -11.06 17.13
CA VAL A 85 -8.20 -10.36 17.45
C VAL A 85 -8.54 -9.14 18.30
N ARG A 86 -7.88 -9.01 19.44
CA ARG A 86 -7.87 -7.77 20.22
C ARG A 86 -6.61 -7.00 19.89
N VAL A 87 -6.73 -5.70 19.69
CA VAL A 87 -5.61 -4.80 19.41
C VAL A 87 -5.84 -3.48 20.10
N GLY A 88 -4.77 -2.88 20.60
CA GLY A 88 -4.80 -1.56 21.20
C GLY A 88 -3.41 -0.97 21.36
N HIS A 89 -3.34 0.24 21.90
CA HIS A 89 -2.09 0.92 22.17
C HIS A 89 -2.09 1.58 23.54
N ASP A 90 -0.90 1.89 24.06
CA ASP A 90 -0.70 2.48 25.40
C ASP A 90 -0.92 4.01 25.46
N ASN A 91 -1.38 4.61 24.36
CA ASN A 91 -1.57 6.06 24.21
C ASN A 91 -0.31 6.92 24.47
N THR A 92 0.89 6.36 24.36
CA THR A 92 2.15 7.10 24.54
C THR A 92 2.65 7.77 23.24
N GLY A 93 3.67 8.62 23.35
CA GLY A 93 4.29 9.32 22.22
C GLY A 93 3.59 10.63 21.83
N GLU A 94 4.11 11.30 20.81
CA GLU A 94 3.63 12.63 20.39
C GLU A 94 2.31 12.58 19.61
N ASN A 95 2.06 11.49 18.88
CA ASN A 95 0.84 11.29 18.10
C ASN A 95 0.31 9.87 18.30
N PRO A 96 -0.38 9.59 19.42
CA PRO A 96 -0.87 8.26 19.76
C PRO A 96 -2.08 7.81 18.92
N SER A 97 -2.80 8.78 18.33
CA SER A 97 -3.94 8.55 17.44
C SER A 97 -3.63 7.54 16.34
N TRP A 98 -4.43 6.48 16.21
CA TRP A 98 -4.23 5.46 15.19
C TRP A 98 -5.51 5.20 14.39
N PHE A 99 -5.41 5.12 13.06
CA PHE A 99 -6.49 4.61 12.23
C PHE A 99 -6.13 3.23 11.69
N LEU A 100 -6.75 2.21 12.27
CA LEU A 100 -6.57 0.83 11.88
C LEU A 100 -7.53 0.50 10.72
N GLU A 101 -6.98 0.14 9.57
CA GLU A 101 -7.77 -0.21 8.39
C GLU A 101 -8.14 -1.70 8.39
N GLU A 102 -7.13 -2.56 8.53
CA GLU A 102 -7.29 -4.00 8.36
C GLU A 102 -6.22 -4.79 9.13
N ILE A 103 -6.60 -5.96 9.65
CA ILE A 103 -5.69 -6.97 10.18
C ILE A 103 -5.93 -8.27 9.40
N VAL A 104 -4.86 -8.92 8.95
CA VAL A 104 -4.88 -10.26 8.35
C VAL A 104 -3.99 -11.18 9.15
N VAL A 105 -4.54 -12.31 9.58
CA VAL A 105 -3.78 -13.41 10.19
C VAL A 105 -3.71 -14.54 9.17
N LEU A 106 -2.51 -15.00 8.84
CA LEU A 106 -2.25 -16.09 7.90
C LEU A 106 -1.53 -17.21 8.63
N ASP A 107 -2.14 -18.38 8.66
CA ASP A 107 -1.49 -19.64 9.05
C ASP A 107 -0.60 -20.10 7.89
N LYS A 108 0.71 -20.21 8.13
CA LYS A 108 1.67 -20.59 7.08
C LYS A 108 1.65 -22.07 6.74
N GLU A 109 1.24 -22.91 7.67
CA GLU A 109 1.27 -24.36 7.50
C GLU A 109 0.04 -24.84 6.75
N PHE A 110 -1.14 -24.33 7.13
CA PHE A 110 -2.41 -24.69 6.50
C PHE A 110 -2.84 -23.72 5.38
N ASN A 111 -2.08 -22.65 5.15
CA ASN A 111 -2.37 -21.60 4.16
C ASN A 111 -3.79 -20.99 4.30
N GLN A 112 -4.28 -20.93 5.53
CA GLN A 112 -5.58 -20.36 5.87
C GLN A 112 -5.41 -18.92 6.34
N SER A 113 -6.30 -18.01 5.89
CA SER A 113 -6.24 -16.61 6.28
C SER A 113 -7.56 -16.10 6.83
N TRP A 114 -7.47 -15.22 7.82
CA TRP A 114 -8.58 -14.54 8.46
C TRP A 114 -8.37 -13.05 8.35
N THR A 115 -9.39 -12.33 7.89
CA THR A 115 -9.34 -10.87 7.71
C THR A 115 -10.32 -10.19 8.64
N PHE A 116 -9.83 -9.19 9.38
CA PHE A 116 -10.59 -8.34 10.26
C PHE A 116 -10.57 -6.92 9.69
N SER A 117 -11.68 -6.50 9.08
CA SER A 117 -11.85 -5.14 8.59
C SER A 117 -12.31 -4.25 9.74
N SER A 118 -11.50 -3.27 10.11
CA SER A 118 -11.79 -2.33 11.20
C SER A 118 -12.25 -0.99 10.65
N SER A 119 -11.40 -0.34 9.83
CA SER A 119 -11.63 1.00 9.26
C SER A 119 -12.10 2.02 10.30
N GLN A 120 -11.47 2.03 11.49
CA GLN A 120 -11.86 2.83 12.64
C GLN A 120 -10.66 3.49 13.34
N TRP A 121 -10.94 4.60 14.03
CA TRP A 121 -9.97 5.28 14.90
C TRP A 121 -9.86 4.56 16.24
N LEU A 122 -8.63 4.27 16.65
CA LEU A 122 -8.23 3.93 18.01
C LEU A 122 -7.50 5.16 18.58
N ALA A 123 -8.24 6.00 19.29
CA ALA A 123 -7.77 7.28 19.81
C ALA A 123 -8.74 7.79 20.87
N LEU A 124 -8.26 8.51 21.88
CA LEU A 124 -9.13 9.13 22.89
C LEU A 124 -9.91 10.32 22.32
N GLU A 125 -9.29 11.05 21.39
CA GLU A 125 -9.81 12.30 20.82
C GLU A 125 -10.53 12.13 19.47
N ARG A 126 -10.64 10.91 18.93
CA ARG A 126 -11.33 10.61 17.66
C ARG A 126 -12.20 9.35 17.77
N GLY A 127 -13.06 9.16 16.78
CA GLY A 127 -13.91 7.96 16.72
C GLY A 127 -14.84 7.87 17.93
N ASP A 128 -14.82 6.73 18.62
CA ASP A 128 -15.58 6.47 19.85
C ASP A 128 -14.77 6.67 21.14
N GLY A 129 -13.57 7.27 21.05
CA GLY A 129 -12.74 7.56 22.22
C GLY A 129 -12.06 6.33 22.82
N ARG A 130 -12.02 5.19 22.11
CA ARG A 130 -11.40 3.95 22.58
C ARG A 130 -10.03 3.75 21.95
N ILE A 131 -9.08 3.25 22.74
CA ILE A 131 -7.70 2.93 22.31
C ILE A 131 -7.45 1.44 22.11
N GLU A 132 -8.46 0.61 22.43
CA GLU A 132 -8.44 -0.84 22.28
C GLU A 132 -9.78 -1.34 21.72
N ARG A 133 -9.73 -2.41 20.91
CA ARG A 133 -10.93 -3.11 20.43
C ARG A 133 -10.69 -4.59 20.22
N LEU A 134 -11.76 -5.36 20.41
CA LEU A 134 -11.88 -6.75 19.99
C LEU A 134 -12.62 -6.80 18.65
N PHE A 135 -12.00 -7.44 17.66
CA PHE A 135 -12.59 -7.73 16.37
C PHE A 135 -12.92 -9.22 16.30
N GLU A 136 -14.20 -9.54 16.18
CA GLU A 136 -14.66 -10.92 16.00
C GLU A 136 -14.68 -11.28 14.52
N LEU A 137 -14.43 -12.54 14.22
CA LEU A 137 -14.47 -13.06 12.86
C LEU A 137 -15.92 -13.05 12.39
N THR A 138 -16.28 -12.03 11.63
CA THR A 138 -17.57 -12.01 10.95
C THR A 138 -17.44 -12.85 9.68
N PRO A 139 -18.35 -13.79 9.39
CA PRO A 139 -18.34 -14.51 8.12
C PRO A 139 -18.39 -13.49 6.99
N LYS A 140 -17.29 -13.40 6.24
CA LYS A 140 -17.11 -12.41 5.17
C LYS A 140 -18.18 -12.67 4.10
N ARG A 141 -19.24 -11.86 4.07
CA ARG A 141 -20.02 -11.68 2.84
C ARG A 141 -19.08 -10.94 1.90
N VAL A 142 -18.44 -11.68 1.00
CA VAL A 142 -17.45 -11.12 0.08
C VAL A 142 -18.20 -10.21 -0.89
N ASP A 143 -18.18 -8.91 -0.62
CA ASP A 143 -18.60 -7.91 -1.60
C ASP A 143 -17.51 -7.84 -2.68
N PHE A 144 -17.64 -8.74 -3.66
CA PHE A 144 -16.71 -8.93 -4.78
C PHE A 144 -16.29 -7.60 -5.41
N ASN A 145 -17.23 -6.66 -5.58
CA ASN A 145 -16.95 -5.35 -6.17
C ASN A 145 -15.96 -4.53 -5.34
N GLN A 146 -16.05 -4.56 -4.01
CA GLN A 146 -15.14 -3.81 -3.15
C GLN A 146 -13.73 -4.42 -3.15
N GLU A 147 -13.63 -5.75 -3.13
CA GLU A 147 -12.34 -6.43 -3.18
C GLU A 147 -11.66 -6.26 -4.54
N VAL A 148 -12.42 -6.35 -5.64
CA VAL A 148 -11.93 -6.08 -6.99
C VAL A 148 -11.47 -4.63 -7.12
N LEU A 149 -12.26 -3.68 -6.64
CA LEU A 149 -11.88 -2.26 -6.66
C LEU A 149 -10.66 -2.00 -5.79
N LYS A 150 -10.56 -2.56 -4.58
CA LYS A 150 -9.40 -2.41 -3.69
C LYS A 150 -8.14 -2.98 -4.34
N ARG A 151 -8.21 -4.16 -4.95
CA ARG A 151 -7.09 -4.78 -5.69
C ARG A 151 -6.72 -3.98 -6.93
N TRP A 152 -7.71 -3.47 -7.66
CA TRP A 152 -7.49 -2.65 -8.85
C TRP A 152 -6.86 -1.30 -8.49
N TRP A 153 -7.38 -0.60 -7.46
CA TRP A 153 -6.80 0.63 -6.93
C TRP A 153 -5.40 0.40 -6.38
N LYS A 154 -5.17 -0.67 -5.62
CA LYS A 154 -3.82 -1.03 -5.15
C LYS A 154 -2.87 -1.26 -6.32
N GLY A 155 -3.27 -2.06 -7.30
CA GLY A 155 -2.51 -2.29 -8.53
C GLY A 155 -2.25 -1.00 -9.30
N LEU A 156 -3.22 -0.08 -9.39
CA LEU A 156 -3.02 1.22 -10.01
C LEU A 156 -2.04 2.11 -9.24
N THR A 157 -2.17 2.17 -7.91
CA THR A 157 -1.29 2.98 -7.05
C THR A 157 0.14 2.45 -7.00
N GLU A 158 0.34 1.15 -7.21
CA GLU A 158 1.67 0.52 -7.24
C GLU A 158 2.30 0.56 -8.64
N THR A 159 1.50 0.42 -9.70
CA THR A 159 2.00 0.22 -11.08
C THR A 159 1.94 1.47 -11.95
N HIS A 160 0.97 2.38 -11.76
CA HIS A 160 0.82 3.57 -12.61
C HIS A 160 1.55 4.79 -12.04
N LEU A 161 2.47 5.32 -12.84
CA LEU A 161 3.34 6.45 -12.51
C LEU A 161 2.56 7.67 -11.99
N TRP A 162 1.45 8.01 -12.63
CA TRP A 162 0.64 9.20 -12.31
C TRP A 162 -0.19 9.04 -11.03
N VAL A 163 -0.84 7.89 -10.87
CA VAL A 163 -1.70 7.60 -9.70
C VAL A 163 -0.86 7.46 -8.43
N SER A 164 0.35 6.91 -8.57
CA SER A 164 1.29 6.72 -7.48
C SER A 164 1.97 8.01 -6.98
N VAL A 165 1.93 9.13 -7.73
CA VAL A 165 2.36 10.47 -7.25
C VAL A 165 1.43 10.96 -6.14
N VAL A 166 0.13 10.77 -6.33
CA VAL A 166 -0.92 11.34 -5.49
C VAL A 166 -1.21 10.44 -4.28
N ALA A 167 -1.37 9.13 -4.52
CA ALA A 167 -1.92 8.18 -3.54
C ALA A 167 -0.87 7.31 -2.82
N LYS A 168 0.35 7.82 -2.61
CA LYS A 168 1.48 7.06 -2.07
C LYS A 168 1.22 6.45 -0.67
N PRO A 169 1.37 5.12 -0.47
CA PRO A 169 1.52 4.47 0.83
C PRO A 169 2.89 4.77 1.46
N GLY A 170 2.96 4.89 2.80
CA GLY A 170 4.05 5.52 3.56
C GLY A 170 5.46 4.95 3.38
N ARG A 171 5.63 3.76 2.79
CA ARG A 171 6.90 3.02 2.77
C ARG A 171 7.47 2.69 1.38
N ASN A 172 7.33 3.61 0.42
CA ASN A 172 8.02 3.52 -0.86
C ASN A 172 9.12 4.60 -1.00
N ARG A 173 10.34 4.21 -1.38
CA ARG A 173 11.54 5.09 -1.36
C ARG A 173 11.60 6.10 -2.51
N PHE A 174 10.62 6.08 -3.39
CA PHE A 174 10.41 7.09 -4.42
C PHE A 174 9.78 8.34 -3.81
N THR A 175 10.45 9.49 -3.83
CA THR A 175 9.88 10.74 -3.30
C THR A 175 8.74 11.19 -4.21
N ARG A 176 7.74 11.90 -3.65
CA ARG A 176 6.65 12.49 -4.45
C ARG A 176 7.21 13.39 -5.57
N VAL A 177 8.35 14.03 -5.29
CA VAL A 177 9.12 14.88 -6.22
C VAL A 177 9.70 14.09 -7.39
N GLN A 178 10.28 12.90 -7.17
CA GLN A 178 10.80 12.05 -8.25
C GLN A 178 9.69 11.55 -9.19
N ARG A 179 8.53 11.17 -8.65
CA ARG A 179 7.39 10.76 -9.49
C ARG A 179 6.82 11.95 -10.27
N ALA A 180 6.72 13.12 -9.64
CA ALA A 180 6.30 14.36 -10.30
C ALA A 180 7.28 14.81 -11.40
N SER A 181 8.59 14.64 -11.20
CA SER A 181 9.60 14.92 -12.22
C SER A 181 9.48 13.99 -13.43
N CYS A 182 9.22 12.71 -13.20
CA CYS A 182 8.99 11.75 -14.29
C CYS A 182 7.71 12.09 -15.07
N CYS A 183 6.64 12.43 -14.35
CA CYS A 183 5.39 12.92 -14.91
C CYS A 183 5.59 14.20 -15.76
N LEU A 184 6.33 15.18 -15.24
CA LEU A 184 6.64 16.42 -15.95
C LEU A 184 7.49 16.16 -17.21
N SER A 185 8.47 15.24 -17.14
CA SER A 185 9.27 14.84 -18.29
C SER A 185 8.41 14.21 -19.39
N VAL A 186 7.48 13.33 -19.03
CA VAL A 186 6.52 12.71 -19.97
C VAL A 186 5.65 13.78 -20.65
N LEU A 187 5.14 14.75 -19.89
CA LEU A 187 4.30 15.82 -20.44
C LEU A 187 5.09 16.75 -21.36
N LEU A 188 6.27 17.19 -20.93
CA LEU A 188 7.10 18.12 -21.70
C LEU A 188 7.61 17.48 -22.99
N THR A 189 7.98 16.20 -22.97
CA THR A 189 8.39 15.47 -24.18
C THR A 189 7.21 15.25 -25.12
N ALA A 190 6.03 14.85 -24.61
CA ALA A 190 4.82 14.72 -25.43
C ALA A 190 4.40 16.05 -26.07
N MET A 191 4.47 17.16 -25.32
CA MET A 191 4.20 18.50 -25.85
C MET A 191 5.22 18.92 -26.92
N LEU A 192 6.51 18.64 -26.71
CA LEU A 192 7.57 18.95 -27.66
C LEU A 192 7.41 18.14 -28.96
N THR A 193 7.10 16.85 -28.87
CA THR A 193 6.88 16.01 -30.06
C THR A 193 5.63 16.45 -30.82
N ASN A 194 4.53 16.77 -30.11
CA ASN A 194 3.34 17.36 -30.74
C ASN A 194 3.65 18.70 -31.43
N ALA A 195 4.53 19.53 -30.84
CA ALA A 195 4.95 20.80 -31.44
C ALA A 195 5.86 20.61 -32.67
N MET A 196 6.73 19.59 -32.68
CA MET A 196 7.58 19.25 -33.84
C MET A 196 6.76 18.91 -35.09
N PHE A 197 5.60 18.28 -34.92
CA PHE A 197 4.72 17.88 -36.02
C PHE A 197 3.60 18.88 -36.32
N TYR A 198 3.53 20.01 -35.59
CA TYR A 198 2.42 20.98 -35.70
C TYR A 198 2.41 21.79 -37.00
N LYS A 199 3.54 21.91 -37.71
CA LYS A 199 3.67 22.77 -38.92
C LYS A 199 3.92 22.04 -40.24
N LEU A 200 3.63 20.74 -40.33
CA LEU A 200 3.67 20.04 -41.61
C LEU A 200 2.36 20.26 -42.36
N ASP A 201 2.19 21.47 -42.90
CA ASP A 201 0.99 21.90 -43.63
C ASP A 201 0.88 21.19 -44.99
N GLY A 202 -0.17 20.38 -45.13
CA GLY A 202 -0.66 19.83 -46.38
C GLY A 202 -2.09 19.30 -46.17
N GLU A 203 -3.02 19.68 -47.06
CA GLU A 203 -4.45 19.41 -46.89
C GLU A 203 -4.73 17.93 -46.57
N SER A 204 -5.42 17.67 -45.45
CA SER A 204 -5.77 16.33 -45.00
C SER A 204 -7.26 16.07 -45.23
N VAL A 205 -7.58 15.31 -46.28
CA VAL A 205 -8.94 15.12 -46.83
C VAL A 205 -9.80 14.13 -46.02
N GLN A 206 -9.25 13.42 -45.03
CA GLN A 206 -9.99 12.38 -44.28
C GLN A 206 -10.12 12.72 -42.79
N VAL A 207 -11.28 13.28 -42.43
CA VAL A 207 -11.65 13.64 -41.06
C VAL A 207 -12.59 12.55 -40.50
N ILE A 208 -12.20 11.92 -39.39
CA ILE A 208 -13.01 10.96 -38.64
C ILE A 208 -13.73 11.75 -37.54
N GLN A 209 -15.06 11.72 -37.54
CA GLN A 209 -15.86 12.39 -36.52
C GLN A 209 -16.49 11.35 -35.59
N ILE A 210 -16.07 11.35 -34.32
CA ILE A 210 -16.63 10.48 -33.26
C ILE A 210 -17.33 11.41 -32.27
N GLY A 211 -18.64 11.58 -32.45
CA GLY A 211 -19.44 12.50 -31.63
C GLY A 211 -18.99 13.96 -31.75
N PRO A 212 -18.83 14.72 -30.65
CA PRO A 212 -18.41 16.13 -30.69
C PRO A 212 -16.94 16.33 -31.09
N LEU A 213 -16.16 15.26 -31.22
CA LEU A 213 -14.73 15.32 -31.49
C LEU A 213 -14.45 15.00 -32.96
N LYS A 214 -13.67 15.88 -33.62
CA LYS A 214 -13.23 15.74 -35.01
C LYS A 214 -11.72 15.50 -35.02
N PHE A 215 -11.30 14.35 -35.54
CA PHE A 215 -9.89 13.98 -35.64
C PHE A 215 -9.52 13.68 -37.09
N SER A 216 -8.43 14.25 -37.58
CA SER A 216 -7.85 13.85 -38.87
C SER A 216 -7.08 12.54 -38.71
N TRP A 217 -7.11 11.67 -39.71
CA TRP A 217 -6.29 10.45 -39.71
C TRP A 217 -4.80 10.75 -39.53
N ARG A 218 -4.34 11.90 -40.04
CA ARG A 218 -2.97 12.38 -39.81
C ARG A 218 -2.68 12.67 -38.34
N GLN A 219 -3.64 13.20 -37.59
CA GLN A 219 -3.46 13.46 -36.15
C GLN A 219 -3.32 12.15 -35.36
N VAL A 220 -4.01 11.08 -35.79
CA VAL A 220 -3.87 9.75 -35.19
C VAL A 220 -2.46 9.19 -35.46
N VAL A 221 -1.96 9.31 -36.70
CA VAL A 221 -0.61 8.86 -37.07
C VAL A 221 0.47 9.63 -36.31
N ILE A 222 0.37 10.96 -36.22
CA ILE A 222 1.29 11.81 -35.44
C ILE A 222 1.26 11.41 -33.95
N GLY A 223 0.08 11.09 -33.41
CA GLY A 223 -0.05 10.61 -32.04
C GLY A 223 0.66 9.27 -31.80
N ILE A 224 0.57 8.34 -32.76
CA ILE A 224 1.26 7.04 -32.70
C ILE A 224 2.78 7.21 -32.82
N GLU A 225 3.26 8.02 -33.77
CA GLU A 225 4.69 8.33 -33.93
C GLU A 225 5.26 9.02 -32.69
N SER A 226 4.51 9.98 -32.13
CA SER A 226 4.89 10.66 -30.89
C SER A 226 4.98 9.68 -29.72
N ALA A 227 4.03 8.75 -29.61
CA ALA A 227 4.06 7.72 -28.58
C ALA A 227 5.26 6.78 -28.73
N LEU A 228 5.63 6.39 -29.96
CA LEU A 228 6.79 5.53 -30.24
C LEU A 228 8.12 6.22 -29.89
N ILE A 229 8.21 7.54 -30.01
CA ILE A 229 9.41 8.32 -29.63
C ILE A 229 9.47 8.51 -28.10
N VAL A 230 8.34 8.83 -27.48
CA VAL A 230 8.26 9.21 -26.06
C VAL A 230 8.30 7.99 -25.14
N ALA A 231 7.75 6.85 -25.55
CA ALA A 231 7.71 5.62 -24.74
C ALA A 231 9.10 5.09 -24.33
N PRO A 232 10.08 4.88 -25.24
CA PRO A 232 11.39 4.34 -24.85
C PRO A 232 12.17 5.29 -23.95
N ILE A 233 12.05 6.61 -24.15
CA ILE A 233 12.67 7.62 -23.28
C ILE A 233 12.09 7.54 -21.87
N ASN A 234 10.78 7.46 -21.73
CA ASN A 234 10.12 7.37 -20.43
C ASN A 234 10.39 6.03 -19.73
N ILE A 235 10.46 4.92 -20.48
CA ILE A 235 10.86 3.61 -19.93
C ILE A 235 12.29 3.67 -19.40
N LEU A 236 13.22 4.29 -20.13
CA LEU A 236 14.62 4.45 -19.70
C LEU A 236 14.75 5.32 -18.45
N ILE A 237 14.01 6.43 -18.36
CA ILE A 237 14.00 7.30 -17.18
C ILE A 237 13.52 6.51 -15.96
N VAL A 238 12.41 5.77 -16.09
CA VAL A 238 11.88 4.94 -15.00
C VAL A 238 12.91 3.88 -14.58
N PHE A 239 13.56 3.22 -15.54
CA PHE A 239 14.60 2.21 -15.28
C PHE A 239 15.82 2.79 -14.55
N LEU A 240 16.33 3.94 -14.99
CA LEU A 240 17.48 4.61 -14.35
C LEU A 240 17.15 5.04 -12.91
N PHE A 241 15.94 5.55 -12.67
CA PHE A 241 15.50 5.88 -11.31
C PHE A 241 15.34 4.65 -10.41
N GLN A 242 14.88 3.53 -10.96
CA GLN A 242 14.80 2.25 -10.23
C GLN A 242 16.20 1.76 -9.81
N LYS A 243 17.17 1.77 -10.71
CA LYS A 243 18.56 1.37 -10.41
C LYS A 243 19.32 2.36 -9.50
N GLY A 244 19.08 3.66 -9.64
CA GLY A 244 19.68 4.67 -8.77
C GLY A 244 19.24 4.53 -7.30
N ALA A 245 18.02 4.06 -7.07
CA ALA A 245 17.52 3.77 -5.72
C ALA A 245 18.11 2.48 -5.09
N GLU A 246 18.61 1.56 -5.92
CA GLU A 246 19.34 0.36 -5.47
C GLU A 246 20.77 0.71 -5.04
N LYS A 247 21.44 1.64 -5.72
CA LYS A 247 22.85 1.98 -5.43
C LYS A 247 23.08 2.75 -4.12
N ILE A 248 22.05 3.35 -3.52
CA ILE A 248 22.14 3.98 -2.18
C ILE A 248 22.10 2.91 -1.06
N ARG A 249 22.12 1.63 -1.43
CA ARG A 249 21.93 0.47 -0.55
C ARG A 249 23.20 -0.37 -0.37
N GLU A 250 24.31 0.06 -0.95
CA GLU A 250 25.69 -0.41 -0.67
C GLU A 250 26.46 0.72 0.04
#